data_AF-B2BG73-F1
#
_entry.id   AF-B2BG73-F1
#
_cell.length_a   1.000
_cell.length_b   1.000
_cell.length_c   1.000
_cell.angle_alpha   90.00
_cell.angle_beta   90.00
_cell.angle_gamma   90.00
#
_symmetry.space_group_name_H-M   'P 1'
#
loop_
_entity.id
_entity.type
_entity.pdbx_description
1 polymer ?
#
loop_
_entity_poly.entity_id
_entity_poly.type
_entity_poly.pdbx_seq_one_letter_code
_entity_poly.pdbx_strand_id
1 'polypeptide(L)'
;WTLVGGGIFSQRDTVKTMASLIPEGVEWIKAAVGAFDPQNSRVLLEDSRPLHYRRLIVAPGIKLDWHGVDGLVETLGRNGVTSNYRFDLAPYTWKLVSGVASGRAVFTQPPMPIKCAGA
;
A
#
# COMPACT_ATOMS: atom_id res chain seq x y z
N TRP A 1 3.04 -0.84 7.88
CA TRP A 1 3.80 -1.94 8.50
C TRP A 1 4.64 -1.44 9.69
N THR A 2 4.00 -0.81 10.68
CA THR A 2 4.68 -0.17 11.82
C THR A 2 5.47 -1.17 12.66
N LEU A 3 4.86 -2.29 13.05
CA LEU A 3 5.49 -3.27 13.93
C LEU A 3 6.59 -4.11 13.25
N VAL A 4 6.57 -4.20 11.92
CA VAL A 4 7.72 -4.74 11.16
C VAL A 4 8.87 -3.75 11.15
N GLY A 5 8.58 -2.45 10.93
CA GLY A 5 9.56 -1.38 11.05
C GLY A 5 10.13 -1.19 12.46
N GLY A 6 9.38 -1.63 13.48
CA GLY A 6 9.81 -1.66 14.88
C GLY A 6 10.49 -2.96 15.31
N GLY A 7 10.71 -3.93 14.41
CA GLY A 7 11.41 -5.18 14.72
C GLY A 7 10.62 -6.21 15.54
N ILE A 8 9.31 -6.03 15.72
CA ILE A 8 8.45 -6.92 16.54
C ILE A 8 7.91 -8.09 15.70
N PHE A 9 7.59 -7.85 14.43
CA PHE A 9 7.10 -8.88 13.50
C PHE A 9 7.99 -9.01 12.28
N SER A 10 7.99 -10.19 11.65
CA SER A 10 8.55 -10.35 10.31
C SER A 10 7.54 -9.90 9.25
N GLN A 11 8.03 -9.54 8.06
CA GLN A 11 7.15 -9.25 6.92
C GLN A 11 6.18 -10.40 6.62
N ARG A 12 6.66 -11.66 6.72
CA ARG A 12 5.89 -12.85 6.34
C ARG A 12 4.68 -13.06 7.23
N ASP A 13 4.74 -12.63 8.49
CA ASP A 13 3.61 -12.71 9.43
C ASP A 13 2.43 -11.82 9.04
N THR A 14 2.65 -10.87 8.12
CA THR A 14 1.68 -9.82 7.76
C THR A 14 1.03 -10.00 6.39
N VAL A 15 1.34 -11.09 5.68
CA VAL A 15 0.88 -11.32 4.30
C VAL A 15 0.25 -12.70 4.17
N LYS A 16 -0.82 -12.77 3.37
CA LYS A 16 -1.49 -14.01 2.98
C LYS A 16 -1.74 -13.98 1.48
N THR A 17 -1.95 -15.14 0.88
CA THR A 17 -2.38 -15.19 -0.52
C THR A 17 -3.81 -14.66 -0.60
N MET A 18 -4.08 -13.79 -1.57
CA MET A 18 -5.43 -13.23 -1.75
C MET A 18 -6.47 -14.34 -1.96
N ALA A 19 -6.11 -15.40 -2.71
CA ALA A 19 -6.97 -16.56 -2.93
C ALA A 19 -7.50 -17.19 -1.63
N SER A 20 -6.65 -17.31 -0.60
CA SER A 20 -7.02 -17.91 0.69
C SER A 20 -8.00 -17.07 1.51
N LEU A 21 -8.24 -15.82 1.11
CA LEU A 21 -9.11 -14.87 1.81
C LEU A 21 -10.44 -14.63 1.08
N ILE A 22 -10.58 -15.13 -0.15
CA ILE A 22 -11.83 -15.02 -0.90
C ILE A 22 -12.84 -16.00 -0.29
N PRO A 23 -14.03 -15.54 0.14
CA PRO A 23 -15.05 -16.42 0.71
C PRO A 23 -15.55 -17.46 -0.30
N GLU A 24 -16.02 -18.60 0.22
CA GLU A 24 -16.67 -19.62 -0.60
C GLU A 24 -17.88 -19.03 -1.35
N GLY A 25 -18.02 -19.37 -2.62
CA GLY A 25 -19.09 -18.87 -3.49
C GLY A 25 -18.86 -17.45 -4.05
N VAL A 26 -17.77 -16.76 -3.69
CA VAL A 26 -17.40 -15.46 -4.27
C VAL A 26 -16.48 -15.63 -5.48
N GLU A 27 -16.85 -15.02 -6.60
CA GLU A 27 -15.98 -14.96 -7.76
C GLU A 27 -14.89 -13.89 -7.57
N TRP A 28 -13.63 -14.31 -7.68
CA TRP A 28 -12.49 -13.38 -7.67
C TRP A 28 -12.03 -13.05 -9.09
N ILE A 29 -12.41 -11.87 -9.55
CA ILE A 29 -11.95 -11.31 -10.83
C ILE A 29 -10.59 -10.65 -10.61
N LYS A 30 -9.52 -11.27 -11.12
CA LYS A 30 -8.14 -10.78 -11.06
C LYS A 30 -7.84 -9.75 -12.16
N ALA A 31 -8.49 -8.60 -12.09
CA ALA A 31 -8.26 -7.49 -13.01
C ALA A 31 -8.39 -6.15 -12.28
N ALA A 32 -7.68 -5.13 -12.75
CA ALA A 32 -7.92 -3.77 -12.29
C ALA A 32 -9.20 -3.20 -12.90
N VAL A 33 -9.91 -2.37 -12.13
CA VAL A 33 -10.97 -1.50 -12.68
C VAL A 33 -10.30 -0.31 -13.35
N GLY A 34 -10.54 -0.15 -14.65
CA GLY A 34 -10.04 0.96 -15.45
C GLY A 34 -10.94 2.19 -15.40
N ALA A 35 -12.26 2.00 -15.40
CA ALA A 35 -13.21 3.12 -15.33
C ALA A 35 -14.55 2.74 -14.66
N PHE A 36 -15.24 3.74 -14.12
CA PHE A 36 -16.60 3.62 -13.62
C PHE A 36 -17.59 4.17 -14.65
N ASP A 37 -18.67 3.42 -14.92
CA ASP A 37 -19.78 3.86 -15.75
C ASP A 37 -21.10 3.66 -14.98
N PRO A 38 -21.37 4.55 -14.01
CA PRO A 38 -22.50 4.39 -13.11
C PRO A 38 -23.85 4.57 -13.81
N GLN A 39 -23.90 5.31 -14.92
CA GLN A 39 -25.12 5.50 -15.72
C GLN A 39 -25.62 4.18 -16.31
N ASN A 40 -24.70 3.27 -16.67
CA ASN A 40 -25.02 1.96 -17.21
C ASN A 40 -24.90 0.84 -16.16
N SER A 41 -24.76 1.20 -14.87
CA SER A 41 -24.54 0.27 -13.76
C SER A 41 -23.43 -0.75 -14.04
N ARG A 42 -22.27 -0.26 -14.53
CA ARG A 42 -21.12 -1.10 -14.83
C ARG A 42 -19.78 -0.45 -14.46
N VAL A 43 -18.77 -1.29 -14.35
CA VAL A 43 -17.36 -0.87 -14.38
C VAL A 43 -16.71 -1.43 -15.63
N LEU A 44 -15.70 -0.73 -16.16
CA LEU A 44 -14.84 -1.23 -17.21
C LEU A 44 -13.55 -1.71 -16.55
N LEU A 45 -13.16 -2.95 -16.86
CA LEU A 45 -11.85 -3.46 -16.49
C LEU A 45 -10.76 -2.79 -17.34
N GLU A 46 -9.51 -2.95 -16.92
CA GLU A 46 -8.35 -2.41 -17.65
C GLU A 46 -8.24 -2.91 -19.10
N ASP A 47 -8.79 -4.09 -19.38
CA ASP A 47 -8.92 -4.68 -20.71
C ASP A 47 -10.20 -4.27 -21.46
N SER A 48 -10.90 -3.23 -20.97
CA SER A 48 -12.16 -2.70 -21.48
C SER A 48 -13.36 -3.66 -21.41
N ARG A 49 -13.25 -4.83 -20.78
CA ARG A 49 -14.41 -5.70 -20.55
C ARG A 49 -15.38 -5.06 -19.55
N PRO A 50 -16.69 -5.00 -19.85
CA PRO A 50 -17.69 -4.46 -18.94
C PRO A 50 -18.10 -5.50 -17.88
N LEU A 51 -18.22 -5.06 -16.63
CA LEU A 51 -18.86 -5.81 -15.54
C LEU A 51 -20.06 -5.04 -15.00
N HIS A 52 -21.24 -5.63 -15.15
CA HIS A 52 -22.49 -5.03 -14.68
C HIS A 52 -22.76 -5.37 -13.22
N TYR A 53 -23.42 -4.46 -12.51
CA TYR A 53 -23.79 -4.64 -11.12
C TYR A 53 -25.22 -4.16 -10.85
N ARG A 54 -25.85 -4.72 -9.82
CA ARG A 54 -27.08 -4.15 -9.22
C ARG A 54 -26.76 -3.17 -8.09
N ARG A 55 -25.65 -3.41 -7.39
CA ARG A 55 -25.08 -2.59 -6.32
C ARG A 55 -23.56 -2.66 -6.42
N LEU A 56 -22.89 -1.53 -6.21
CA LEU A 56 -21.44 -1.42 -6.26
C LEU A 56 -20.92 -0.95 -4.89
N ILE A 57 -20.00 -1.71 -4.31
CA ILE A 57 -19.23 -1.33 -3.13
C ILE A 57 -17.82 -0.96 -3.60
N VAL A 58 -17.36 0.23 -3.25
CA VAL A 58 -16.07 0.78 -3.70
C VAL A 58 -15.10 0.83 -2.52
N ALA A 59 -14.03 0.03 -2.59
CA ALA A 59 -12.99 -0.05 -1.55
C ALA A 59 -11.54 -0.07 -2.12
N PRO A 60 -11.13 0.92 -2.95
CA PRO A 60 -9.83 0.92 -3.63
C PRO A 60 -8.64 1.29 -2.72
N GLY A 61 -8.91 1.70 -1.48
CA GLY A 61 -7.89 2.22 -0.57
C GLY A 61 -7.40 3.61 -0.97
N ILE A 62 -6.13 3.91 -0.64
CA ILE A 62 -5.46 5.19 -0.95
C ILE A 62 -4.18 4.92 -1.73
N LYS A 63 -3.93 5.74 -2.75
CA LYS A 63 -2.70 5.72 -3.54
C LYS A 63 -1.57 6.38 -2.74
N LEU A 64 -0.41 5.74 -2.70
CA LEU A 64 0.82 6.35 -2.19
C LEU A 64 1.50 7.07 -3.34
N ASP A 65 1.67 8.38 -3.21
CA ASP A 65 2.32 9.21 -4.23
C ASP A 65 3.81 9.42 -3.90
N TRP A 66 4.64 8.45 -4.27
CA TRP A 66 6.08 8.53 -4.05
C TRP A 66 6.77 9.61 -4.88
N HIS A 67 6.14 10.07 -5.96
CA HIS A 67 6.65 11.16 -6.79
C HIS A 67 6.26 12.54 -6.27
N GLY A 68 5.41 12.61 -5.24
CA GLY A 68 5.06 13.88 -4.58
C GLY A 68 6.21 14.51 -3.79
N VAL A 69 7.35 13.83 -3.66
CA VAL A 69 8.57 14.35 -3.06
C VAL A 69 9.71 14.19 -4.06
N ASP A 70 10.25 15.32 -4.51
CA ASP A 70 11.36 15.36 -5.47
C ASP A 70 12.57 14.56 -4.95
N GLY A 71 13.09 13.67 -5.78
CA GLY A 71 14.26 12.84 -5.46
C GLY A 71 13.97 11.62 -4.56
N LEU A 72 12.72 11.41 -4.11
CA LEU A 72 12.42 10.33 -3.18
C LEU A 72 12.58 8.94 -3.82
N VAL A 73 12.02 8.72 -5.01
CA VAL A 73 12.03 7.40 -5.68
C VAL A 73 13.46 6.95 -6.00
N GLU A 74 14.34 7.90 -6.26
CA GLU A 74 15.75 7.71 -6.59
C GLU A 74 16.58 7.24 -5.40
N THR A 75 16.11 7.43 -4.17
CA THR A 75 16.86 7.02 -2.97
C THR A 75 16.06 6.10 -2.02
N LEU A 76 14.77 5.91 -2.23
CA LEU A 76 13.93 5.12 -1.34
C LEU A 76 14.38 3.64 -1.29
N GLY A 77 14.71 3.16 -0.09
CA GLY A 77 15.29 1.83 0.14
C GLY A 77 16.83 1.80 0.17
N ARG A 78 17.49 2.96 0.03
CA ARG A 78 18.94 3.13 0.09
C ARG A 78 19.30 4.45 0.79
N ASN A 79 20.58 4.64 1.09
CA ASN A 79 21.12 5.87 1.69
C ASN A 79 20.39 6.34 2.98
N GLY A 80 19.81 5.43 3.74
CA GLY A 80 19.08 5.78 4.98
C GLY A 80 17.64 6.25 4.77
N VAL A 81 17.10 6.21 3.55
CA VAL A 81 15.73 6.63 3.25
C VAL A 81 14.81 5.41 3.12
N THR A 82 13.72 5.39 3.89
CA THR A 82 12.82 4.23 4.00
C THR A 82 11.37 4.66 4.22
N SER A 83 10.43 3.71 4.14
CA SER A 83 9.04 3.95 4.54
C SER A 83 8.34 2.67 5.00
N ASN A 84 7.65 2.74 6.14
CA ASN A 84 6.79 1.65 6.64
C ASN A 84 5.49 1.48 5.84
N TYR A 85 5.22 2.36 4.86
CA TYR A 85 4.05 2.28 3.98
C TYR A 85 4.28 1.36 2.77
N ARG A 86 5.52 0.94 2.50
CA ARG A 86 5.87 -0.08 1.50
C ARG A 86 6.24 -1.39 2.21
N PHE A 87 5.60 -2.49 1.80
CA PHE A 87 5.79 -3.81 2.41
C PHE A 87 7.27 -4.21 2.47
N ASP A 88 7.96 -4.12 1.33
CA ASP A 88 9.35 -4.52 1.13
C ASP A 88 10.37 -3.66 1.90
N LEU A 89 10.00 -2.43 2.27
CA LEU A 89 10.89 -1.49 2.98
C LEU A 89 10.81 -1.54 4.49
N ALA A 90 9.73 -2.07 5.07
CA ALA A 90 9.57 -2.03 6.52
C ALA A 90 10.76 -2.67 7.31
N PRO A 91 11.36 -3.81 6.89
CA PRO A 91 12.58 -4.32 7.52
C PRO A 91 13.80 -3.44 7.34
N TYR A 92 13.88 -2.68 6.24
CA TYR A 92 14.95 -1.70 6.07
C TYR A 92 14.81 -0.57 7.08
N THR A 93 13.59 -0.15 7.42
CA THR A 93 13.36 0.77 8.54
C THR A 93 13.94 0.21 9.84
N TRP A 94 13.65 -1.05 10.17
CA TRP A 94 14.21 -1.66 11.39
C TRP A 94 15.74 -1.72 11.37
N LYS A 95 16.33 -2.14 10.24
CA LYS A 95 17.80 -2.15 10.05
C LYS A 95 18.42 -0.78 10.29
N LEU A 96 17.80 0.29 9.78
CA LEU A 96 18.29 1.65 9.99
C LEU A 96 18.17 2.07 11.45
N VAL A 97 16.98 1.94 12.05
CA VAL A 97 16.72 2.38 13.42
C VAL A 97 17.61 1.64 14.43
N SER A 98 17.75 0.32 14.29
CA SER A 98 18.63 -0.49 15.15
C SER A 98 20.13 -0.19 14.99
N GLY A 99 20.54 0.37 13.85
CA GLY A 99 21.94 0.70 13.55
C GLY A 99 22.34 2.14 13.87
N VAL A 100 21.40 3.02 14.21
CA VAL A 100 21.71 4.41 14.55
C VAL A 100 22.33 4.46 15.95
N ALA A 101 23.64 4.72 16.01
CA ALA A 101 24.37 4.93 17.27
C ALA A 101 24.49 6.42 17.64
N SER A 102 24.52 7.32 16.65
CA SER A 102 24.60 8.77 16.83
C SER A 102 24.09 9.50 15.57
N GLY A 103 23.83 10.81 15.69
CA GLY A 103 23.32 11.64 14.60
C GLY A 103 21.83 11.94 14.72
N ARG A 104 21.19 12.22 13.57
CA ARG A 104 19.77 12.64 13.52
C ARG A 104 18.92 11.63 12.75
N ALA A 105 17.91 11.09 13.40
CA ALA A 105 16.81 10.39 12.75
C ALA A 105 15.69 11.39 12.44
N VAL A 106 15.17 11.37 11.21
CA VAL A 106 14.07 12.24 10.77
C VAL A 106 12.89 11.38 10.36
N PHE A 107 11.73 11.72 10.91
CA PHE A 107 10.43 11.14 10.56
C PHE A 107 9.58 12.23 9.93
N THR A 108 8.81 11.89 8.90
CA THR A 108 8.04 12.87 8.11
C THR A 108 6.57 12.48 8.10
N GLN A 109 5.70 13.49 7.94
CA GLN A 109 4.27 13.30 7.78
C GLN A 109 3.80 14.23 6.67
N PRO A 110 3.25 13.71 5.54
CA PRO A 110 2.72 14.55 4.49
C PRO A 110 1.38 15.18 4.91
N PRO A 111 0.90 16.22 4.20
CA PRO A 111 -0.43 16.79 4.43
C PRO A 111 -1.54 15.75 4.22
N MET A 112 -2.68 15.97 4.87
CA MET A 112 -3.88 15.16 4.65
C MET A 112 -4.34 15.23 3.18
N PRO A 113 -4.92 14.15 2.62
CA PRO A 113 -5.30 12.90 3.28
C PRO A 113 -4.17 11.86 3.39
N ILE A 114 -4.08 11.17 4.54
CA ILE A 114 -3.19 10.02 4.78
C ILE A 114 -3.96 8.86 5.43
N LYS A 115 -3.47 7.62 5.25
CA LYS A 115 -3.97 6.47 6.03
C LYS A 115 -3.17 6.32 7.31
N CYS A 116 -3.84 6.02 8.43
CA CYS A 116 -3.20 5.73 9.71
C CYS A 116 -2.24 6.84 10.18
N ALA A 117 -2.77 8.02 10.49
CA ALA A 117 -1.98 9.20 10.83
C ALA A 117 -1.01 9.05 12.04
N GLY A 118 -1.16 8.02 12.85
CA GLY A 118 -0.26 7.70 13.96
C GLY A 118 0.85 6.70 13.64
N ALA A 119 0.93 6.19 12.41
CA ALA A 119 1.94 5.22 11.97
C ALA A 119 3.13 5.89 11.28
#